data_AF-A0AAD0L9B5-F1
#
_entry.id   AF-A0AAD0L9B5-F1
#
_cell.length_a   1.000
_cell.length_b   1.000
_cell.length_c   1.000
_cell.angle_alpha   90.00
_cell.angle_beta   90.00
_cell.angle_gamma   90.00
#
_symmetry.space_group_name_H-M   'P 1'
#
loop_
_entity.id
_entity.type
_entity.pdbx_description
1 polymer ?
#
loop_
_entity_poly.entity_id
_entity_poly.type
_entity_poly.pdbx_seq_one_letter_code
_entity_poly.pdbx_strand_id
1 'polypeptide(L)'
;MRKTLMLFPALAMLMVAGHAAAQSCPAASEITQKPLDGGGYAYQAPGGWSGDNPFADQDDLKSFKFTAVKLKENVVLCDYEADALGGARMALRESRQPDKGNWNDGFCKSANPVDCTFK
;
A
#
# COMPACT_ATOMS: atom_id res chain seq x y z
N MET A 1 4.04 -13.08 64.57
CA MET A 1 3.77 -12.16 63.44
C MET A 1 4.75 -12.49 62.32
N ARG A 2 4.31 -13.17 61.25
CA ARG A 2 5.17 -13.50 60.09
C ARG A 2 5.00 -12.41 59.04
N LYS A 3 6.07 -11.65 58.76
CA LYS A 3 6.13 -10.67 57.68
C LYS A 3 6.50 -11.41 56.39
N THR A 4 5.55 -11.56 55.48
CA THR A 4 5.79 -12.10 54.14
C THR A 4 6.31 -10.97 53.26
N LEU A 5 7.59 -11.02 52.92
CA LEU A 5 8.20 -10.12 51.93
C LEU A 5 7.72 -10.56 50.53
N MET A 6 6.83 -9.79 49.90
CA MET A 6 6.46 -10.02 48.50
C MET A 6 7.52 -9.40 47.60
N LEU A 7 8.34 -10.23 46.95
CA LEU A 7 9.18 -9.78 45.83
C LEU A 7 8.29 -9.58 44.60
N PHE A 8 8.19 -8.35 44.13
CA PHE A 8 7.63 -8.02 42.82
C PHE A 8 8.67 -8.29 41.73
N PRO A 9 8.41 -9.19 40.75
CA PRO A 9 9.26 -9.29 39.58
C PRO A 9 8.99 -8.09 38.67
N ALA A 10 10.01 -7.26 38.45
CA ALA A 10 9.98 -6.19 37.46
C ALA A 10 9.93 -6.81 36.06
N LEU A 11 8.77 -6.75 35.42
CA LEU A 11 8.57 -7.18 34.04
C LEU A 11 9.21 -6.14 33.11
N ALA A 12 10.41 -6.43 32.60
CA ALA A 12 11.06 -5.60 31.59
C ALA A 12 10.27 -5.70 30.28
N MET A 13 9.51 -4.66 29.94
CA MET A 13 8.88 -4.50 28.63
C MET A 13 9.98 -4.20 27.60
N LEU A 14 10.32 -5.17 26.75
CA LEU A 14 11.04 -4.92 25.51
C LEU A 14 10.09 -4.18 24.55
N MET A 15 10.24 -2.86 24.47
CA MET A 15 9.68 -2.07 23.39
C MET A 15 10.46 -2.39 22.11
N VAL A 16 9.95 -3.30 21.28
CA VAL A 16 10.47 -3.49 19.91
C VAL A 16 10.01 -2.29 19.09
N ALA A 17 10.83 -1.24 19.03
CA ALA A 17 10.65 -0.16 18.07
C ALA A 17 11.02 -0.71 16.67
N GLY A 18 10.08 -1.39 16.04
CA GLY A 18 10.20 -1.83 14.66
C GLY A 18 10.32 -0.61 13.75
N HIS A 19 11.51 -0.36 13.21
CA HIS A 19 11.67 0.59 12.13
C HIS A 19 10.96 -0.02 10.91
N ALA A 20 9.74 0.45 10.60
CA ALA A 20 9.07 0.07 9.37
C ALA A 20 9.97 0.47 8.19
N ALA A 21 10.40 -0.52 7.41
CA ALA A 21 11.17 -0.26 6.20
C ALA A 21 10.33 0.59 5.23
N ALA A 22 10.98 1.53 4.55
CA ALA A 22 10.33 2.32 3.53
C ALA A 22 9.75 1.40 2.44
N GLN A 23 8.47 1.58 2.13
CA GLN A 23 7.72 0.82 1.14
C GLN A 23 7.27 1.75 0.01
N SER A 24 7.16 1.21 -1.20
CA SER A 24 6.56 1.87 -2.36
C SER A 24 5.27 1.17 -2.78
N CYS A 25 4.56 1.78 -3.72
CA CYS A 25 3.51 1.10 -4.48
C CYS A 25 4.08 -0.12 -5.25
N PRO A 26 3.26 -1.15 -5.52
CA PRO A 26 3.69 -2.31 -6.29
C PRO A 26 4.12 -1.89 -7.70
N ALA A 27 5.13 -2.54 -8.26
CA ALA A 27 5.44 -2.37 -9.67
C ALA A 27 4.28 -2.95 -10.52
N ALA A 28 4.01 -2.38 -11.69
CA ALA A 28 2.96 -2.89 -12.58
C ALA A 28 3.16 -4.39 -12.93
N SER A 29 4.42 -4.84 -13.03
CA SER A 29 4.78 -6.24 -13.26
C SER A 29 4.45 -7.19 -12.10
N GLU A 30 4.18 -6.67 -10.90
CA GLU A 30 3.79 -7.46 -9.73
C GLU A 30 2.26 -7.54 -9.56
N ILE A 31 1.52 -6.73 -10.32
CA ILE A 31 0.07 -6.74 -10.31
C ILE A 31 -0.42 -7.90 -11.16
N THR A 32 -1.33 -8.67 -10.59
CA THR A 32 -2.05 -9.75 -11.27
C THR A 32 -3.52 -9.39 -11.37
N GLN A 33 -4.21 -9.92 -12.39
CA GLN A 33 -5.63 -9.68 -12.58
C GLN A 33 -6.46 -10.95 -12.64
N LYS A 34 -7.73 -10.85 -12.25
CA LYS A 34 -8.75 -11.89 -12.39
C LYS A 34 -10.03 -11.28 -12.96
N PRO A 35 -10.69 -11.91 -13.95
CA PRO A 35 -11.96 -11.43 -14.45
C PRO A 35 -13.01 -11.31 -13.35
N LEU A 36 -13.86 -10.30 -13.43
CA LEU A 36 -15.03 -10.14 -12.57
C LEU A 36 -16.30 -10.67 -13.26
N ASP A 37 -17.26 -11.11 -12.45
CA ASP A 37 -18.60 -11.45 -12.93
C ASP A 37 -19.29 -10.18 -13.44
N GLY A 38 -19.62 -10.15 -14.73
CA GLY A 38 -20.25 -8.97 -15.37
C GLY A 38 -19.30 -8.05 -16.13
N GLY A 39 -18.02 -8.41 -16.24
CA GLY A 39 -17.01 -7.67 -17.00
C GLY A 39 -15.99 -6.95 -16.13
N GLY A 40 -14.86 -6.56 -16.73
CA GLY A 40 -13.75 -5.94 -16.02
C GLY A 40 -12.88 -6.94 -15.24
N TYR A 41 -11.97 -6.38 -14.44
CA TYR A 41 -10.95 -7.13 -13.72
C TYR A 41 -10.77 -6.63 -12.29
N ALA A 42 -10.54 -7.58 -11.38
CA ALA A 42 -9.96 -7.33 -10.06
C ALA A 42 -8.45 -7.52 -10.11
N TYR A 43 -7.73 -6.70 -9.36
CA TYR A 43 -6.28 -6.65 -9.29
C TYR A 43 -5.76 -7.01 -7.90
N GLN A 44 -4.62 -7.71 -7.85
CA GLN A 44 -3.93 -8.10 -6.61
C GLN A 44 -2.42 -7.97 -6.77
N ALA A 45 -1.70 -7.59 -5.72
CA ALA A 45 -0.24 -7.62 -5.68
C ALA A 45 0.28 -8.03 -4.27
N PRO A 46 1.55 -8.47 -4.14
CA PRO A 46 2.12 -8.90 -2.86
C PRO A 46 2.03 -7.84 -1.77
N GLY A 47 1.81 -8.25 -0.51
CA GLY A 47 1.68 -7.31 0.61
C GLY A 47 0.25 -6.82 0.86
N GLY A 48 -0.76 -7.43 0.23
CA GLY A 48 -2.18 -7.18 0.52
C GLY A 48 -2.81 -6.07 -0.33
N TRP A 49 -2.15 -5.65 -1.40
CA TRP A 49 -2.72 -4.70 -2.35
C TRP A 49 -3.89 -5.32 -3.12
N SER A 50 -4.94 -4.52 -3.29
CA SER A 50 -6.10 -4.90 -4.08
C SER A 50 -6.70 -3.69 -4.80
N GLY A 51 -7.34 -3.92 -5.94
CA GLY A 51 -8.09 -2.92 -6.67
C GLY A 51 -9.02 -3.60 -7.67
N ASP A 52 -9.81 -2.83 -8.40
CA ASP A 52 -10.65 -3.32 -9.48
C ASP A 52 -10.92 -2.21 -10.50
N ASN A 53 -11.23 -2.62 -11.73
CA ASN A 53 -11.79 -1.77 -12.75
C ASN A 53 -12.85 -2.58 -13.54
N PRO A 54 -14.15 -2.27 -13.39
CA PRO A 54 -15.24 -2.99 -14.07
C PRO A 54 -15.29 -2.73 -15.58
N PHE A 55 -14.50 -1.80 -16.10
CA PHE A 55 -14.41 -1.45 -17.52
C PHE A 55 -13.08 -1.85 -18.16
N ALA A 56 -12.18 -2.49 -17.40
CA ALA A 56 -10.89 -2.90 -17.95
C ALA A 56 -11.01 -4.11 -18.88
N ASP A 57 -10.21 -4.11 -19.92
CA ASP A 57 -9.98 -5.23 -20.81
C ASP A 57 -8.75 -6.04 -20.37
N GLN A 58 -8.64 -7.26 -20.90
CA GLN A 58 -7.57 -8.20 -20.53
C GLN A 58 -6.16 -7.62 -20.73
N ASP A 59 -5.99 -6.77 -21.74
CA ASP A 59 -4.69 -6.24 -22.15
C ASP A 59 -4.31 -4.94 -21.42
N ASP A 60 -5.23 -4.30 -20.70
CA ASP A 60 -5.00 -2.99 -20.08
C ASP A 60 -3.86 -3.03 -19.06
N LEU A 61 -3.77 -4.10 -18.27
CA LEU A 61 -2.70 -4.29 -17.28
C LEU A 61 -1.30 -4.19 -17.89
N LYS A 62 -1.11 -4.60 -19.15
CA LYS A 62 0.19 -4.51 -19.84
C LYS A 62 0.63 -3.08 -20.09
N SER A 63 -0.30 -2.13 -20.10
CA SER A 63 -0.06 -0.71 -20.33
C SER A 63 0.01 0.13 -19.04
N PHE A 64 -0.12 -0.50 -17.86
CA PHE A 64 -0.12 0.21 -16.59
C PHE A 64 1.14 1.03 -16.37
N LYS A 65 0.94 2.32 -16.10
CA LYS A 65 1.97 3.29 -15.75
C LYS A 65 1.62 3.90 -14.41
N PHE A 66 2.49 3.72 -13.43
CA PHE A 66 2.35 4.37 -12.14
C PHE A 66 2.37 5.90 -12.30
N THR A 67 1.50 6.59 -11.56
CA THR A 67 1.40 8.06 -11.65
C THR A 67 1.38 8.78 -10.32
N ALA A 68 0.79 8.17 -9.28
CA ALA A 68 0.68 8.84 -7.99
C ALA A 68 0.44 7.91 -6.81
N VAL A 69 0.74 8.42 -5.62
CA VAL A 69 0.34 7.86 -4.33
C VAL A 69 -0.51 8.88 -3.59
N LYS A 70 -1.57 8.40 -2.93
CA LYS A 70 -2.35 9.16 -1.96
C LYS A 70 -2.45 8.40 -0.65
N LEU A 71 -1.97 9.01 0.42
CA LEU A 71 -2.15 8.55 1.79
C LEU A 71 -3.45 9.15 2.34
N LYS A 72 -4.26 8.30 2.94
CA LYS A 72 -5.41 8.68 3.78
C LYS A 72 -5.27 7.97 5.12
N GLU A 73 -6.09 8.36 6.09
CA GLU A 73 -6.02 7.95 7.49
C GLU A 73 -5.69 6.46 7.73
N ASN A 74 -6.31 5.56 6.95
CA ASN A 74 -6.16 4.11 7.05
C ASN A 74 -6.00 3.39 5.70
N VAL A 75 -5.58 4.11 4.66
CA VAL A 75 -5.39 3.50 3.34
C VAL A 75 -4.33 4.23 2.52
N VAL A 76 -3.46 3.44 1.89
CA VAL A 76 -2.58 3.89 0.81
C VAL A 76 -3.23 3.59 -0.52
N LEU A 77 -3.29 4.58 -1.41
CA LEU A 77 -3.85 4.45 -2.76
C LEU A 77 -2.74 4.72 -3.77
N CYS A 78 -2.51 3.80 -4.68
CA CYS A 78 -1.55 3.90 -5.78
C CYS A 78 -2.31 3.95 -7.10
N ASP A 79 -2.10 5.01 -7.86
CA ASP A 79 -2.77 5.25 -9.13
C ASP A 79 -1.90 4.80 -10.30
N TYR A 80 -2.53 4.06 -11.22
CA TYR A 80 -1.95 3.58 -12.46
C TYR A 80 -2.84 4.03 -13.61
N GLU A 81 -2.26 4.73 -14.56
CA GLU A 81 -2.89 5.01 -15.84
C GLU A 81 -2.67 3.82 -16.78
N ALA A 82 -3.61 3.57 -17.67
CA ALA A 82 -3.50 2.61 -18.76
C ALA A 82 -3.99 3.28 -20.04
N ASP A 83 -3.91 2.58 -21.16
CA ASP A 83 -4.56 3.06 -22.38
C ASP A 83 -6.10 3.13 -22.17
N ALA A 84 -6.75 4.12 -22.79
CA ALA A 84 -8.19 4.37 -22.69
C ALA A 84 -8.73 4.46 -21.23
N LEU A 85 -9.73 3.65 -20.86
CA LEU A 85 -10.36 3.63 -19.53
C LEU A 85 -9.80 2.53 -18.62
N GLY A 86 -8.69 1.89 -19.02
CA GLY A 86 -8.16 0.69 -18.38
C GLY A 86 -7.37 0.90 -17.09
N GLY A 87 -7.18 2.15 -16.65
CA GLY A 87 -6.38 2.47 -15.47
C GLY A 87 -6.91 1.82 -14.18
N ALA A 88 -6.10 1.79 -13.13
CA ALA A 88 -6.51 1.20 -11.86
C ALA A 88 -5.98 1.99 -10.66
N ARG A 89 -6.68 1.83 -9.54
CA ARG A 89 -6.24 2.29 -8.22
C ARG A 89 -6.04 1.09 -7.32
N MET A 90 -4.79 0.81 -6.96
CA MET A 90 -4.45 -0.21 -5.97
C MET A 90 -4.54 0.39 -4.57
N ALA A 91 -5.15 -0.34 -3.65
CA ALA A 91 -5.35 0.07 -2.27
C ALA A 91 -4.69 -0.92 -1.31
N LEU A 92 -4.03 -0.38 -0.29
CA LEU A 92 -3.52 -1.12 0.87
C LEU A 92 -4.12 -0.52 2.14
N ARG A 93 -4.91 -1.32 2.87
CA ARG A 93 -5.73 -0.87 4.01
C ARG A 93 -4.93 -0.83 5.30
N GLU A 94 -4.06 0.16 5.41
CA GLU A 94 -3.26 0.44 6.59
C GLU A 94 -2.92 1.94 6.66
N SER A 95 -2.58 2.42 7.85
CA SER A 95 -2.10 3.79 8.01
C SER A 95 -0.61 3.85 7.70
N ARG A 96 -0.20 4.84 6.90
CA ARG A 96 1.20 5.09 6.54
C ARG A 96 1.50 6.57 6.58
N GLN A 97 2.77 6.90 6.78
CA GLN A 97 3.28 8.25 6.75
C GLN A 97 4.18 8.46 5.52
N PRO A 98 4.21 9.66 4.93
CA PRO A 98 5.19 10.00 3.92
C PRO A 98 6.62 9.69 4.39
N ASP A 99 7.46 9.20 3.48
CA ASP A 99 8.89 9.02 3.74
C ASP A 99 9.74 9.85 2.77
N LYS A 100 10.09 9.33 1.59
CA LYS A 100 10.85 10.07 0.56
C LYS A 100 9.97 10.34 -0.65
N GLY A 101 10.19 11.47 -1.28
CA GLY A 101 9.49 11.87 -2.50
C GLY A 101 8.93 13.29 -2.46
N ASN A 102 8.31 13.68 -3.57
CA ASN A 102 7.65 14.99 -3.73
C ASN A 102 6.27 14.98 -3.07
N TRP A 103 6.24 14.72 -1.76
CA TRP A 103 5.01 14.68 -0.97
C TRP A 103 4.48 16.09 -0.71
N ASN A 104 3.20 16.28 -0.98
CA ASN A 104 2.43 17.47 -0.64
C ASN A 104 1.07 17.02 -0.09
N ASP A 105 0.80 17.31 1.19
CA ASP A 105 -0.47 17.00 1.86
C ASP A 105 -0.94 15.53 1.64
N GLY A 106 -0.05 14.58 1.90
CA GLY A 106 -0.34 13.14 1.75
C GLY A 106 -0.47 12.67 0.29
N PHE A 107 -0.14 13.50 -0.69
CA PHE A 107 -0.13 13.14 -2.11
C PHE A 107 1.28 13.24 -2.69
N CYS A 108 1.68 12.26 -3.51
CA CYS A 108 2.95 12.27 -4.23
C CYS A 108 2.71 11.87 -5.68
N LYS A 109 3.25 12.64 -6.64
CA LYS A 109 3.16 12.36 -8.08
C LYS A 109 4.54 12.05 -8.63
N SER A 110 4.70 10.89 -9.27
CA SER A 110 5.91 10.50 -9.99
C SER A 110 5.59 9.46 -11.07
N ALA A 111 6.46 9.32 -12.06
CA ALA A 111 6.40 8.23 -13.04
C ALA A 111 6.99 6.91 -12.48
N ASN A 112 7.73 6.96 -11.37
CA ASN A 112 8.35 5.79 -10.76
C ASN A 112 7.87 5.63 -9.30
N PRO A 113 7.32 4.46 -8.91
CA PRO A 113 6.80 4.25 -7.55
C PRO A 113 7.86 4.39 -6.46
N VAL A 114 9.14 4.16 -6.77
CA VAL A 114 10.22 4.30 -5.78
C VAL A 114 10.52 5.76 -5.41
N ASP A 115 10.01 6.73 -6.18
CA ASP A 115 10.14 8.16 -5.86
C ASP A 115 9.04 8.65 -4.91
N CYS A 116 8.11 7.79 -4.51
CA CYS A 116 7.01 8.08 -3.60
C CYS A 116 6.93 7.01 -2.50
N THR A 117 7.91 6.96 -1.61
CA THR A 117 7.95 5.97 -0.52
C THR A 117 7.21 6.45 0.74
N PHE A 118 6.74 5.49 1.52
CA PHE A 118 6.00 5.68 2.78
C PHE A 118 6.41 4.62 3.81
N LYS A 119 6.07 4.83 5.09
CA LYS A 119 6.39 3.93 6.21
C LYS A 119 5.25 3.82 7.22
#